data_AF-A0A4Q7CSD0-F1
#
_entry.id   AF-A0A4Q7CSD0-F1
#
_cell.length_a   1.000
_cell.length_b   1.000
_cell.length_c   1.000
_cell.angle_alpha   90.00
_cell.angle_beta   90.00
_cell.angle_gamma   90.00
#
_symmetry.space_group_name_H-M   'P 1'
#
loop_
_entity.id
_entity.type
_entity.pdbx_description
1 polymer ?
#
loop_
_entity_poly.entity_id
_entity_poly.type
_entity_poly.pdbx_seq_one_letter_code
_entity_poly.pdbx_strand_id
1 'polypeptide(L)'
;MFFYFATQPLTFTKYNQYESLVLPMIEYLKSYGVHFEYGVQVDNILVDSTSSKKIARELLINKNGKTESIPLTLDDLVFVTNG
;
A
#
# COMPACT_ATOMS: atom_id res chain seq x y z
N MET A 1 40.77 -0.53 25.33
CA MET A 1 39.83 -1.10 24.34
C MET A 1 38.43 -1.04 24.95
N PHE A 2 37.69 0.05 24.70
CA PHE A 2 36.30 0.18 25.15
C PHE A 2 35.38 -0.24 24.01
N PHE A 3 34.63 -1.31 24.21
CA PHE A 3 33.54 -1.69 23.31
C PHE A 3 32.36 -0.75 23.54
N TYR A 4 32.00 0.03 22.53
CA TYR A 4 30.77 0.82 22.53
C TYR A 4 29.63 -0.09 22.09
N PHE A 5 28.90 -0.67 23.04
CA PHE A 5 27.59 -1.25 22.74
C PHE A 5 26.59 -0.11 22.60
N ALA A 6 26.08 0.12 21.39
CA ALA A 6 24.94 0.99 21.19
C ALA A 6 23.69 0.32 21.78
N THR A 7 23.37 0.62 23.05
CA THR A 7 22.07 0.28 23.64
C THR A 7 21.06 1.35 23.20
N GLN A 8 20.58 1.28 21.96
CA GLN A 8 19.43 2.08 21.54
C GLN A 8 18.20 1.60 22.34
N PRO A 9 17.59 2.44 23.20
CA PRO A 9 16.42 2.03 23.97
C PRO A 9 15.22 1.85 23.04
N LEU A 10 14.47 0.76 23.24
CA LEU A 10 13.23 0.53 22.50
C LEU A 10 12.20 1.59 22.91
N THR A 11 11.65 2.30 21.92
CA THR A 11 10.61 3.31 22.14
C THR A 11 9.25 2.72 21.81
N PHE A 12 8.24 3.04 22.62
CA PHE A 12 6.89 2.52 22.48
C PHE A 12 5.89 3.66 22.30
N THR A 13 4.85 3.40 21.51
CA THR A 13 3.69 4.28 21.40
C THR A 13 2.75 4.09 22.60
N LYS A 14 1.87 5.08 22.84
CA LYS A 14 0.95 5.07 23.98
C LYS A 14 -0.04 3.91 23.96
N TYR A 15 -0.52 3.52 22.78
CA TYR A 15 -1.42 2.40 22.54
C TYR A 15 -0.79 1.41 21.54
N ASN A 16 -1.57 0.43 21.09
CA ASN A 16 -1.15 -0.45 19.99
C ASN A 16 -0.82 0.38 18.72
N GLN A 17 -0.04 -0.21 17.81
CA GLN A 17 0.44 0.49 16.62
C GLN A 17 -0.69 0.90 15.67
N TYR A 18 -1.78 0.14 15.64
CA TYR A 18 -2.96 0.50 14.84
C TYR A 18 -3.57 1.81 15.34
N GLU A 19 -3.84 1.91 16.64
CA GLU A 19 -4.42 3.11 17.25
C GLU A 19 -3.45 4.30 17.25
N SER A 20 -2.18 4.05 17.54
CA SER A 20 -1.20 5.14 17.73
C SER A 20 -0.59 5.67 16.44
N LEU A 21 -0.59 4.89 15.36
CA LEU A 21 0.07 5.25 14.11
C LEU A 21 -0.89 5.15 12.91
N VAL A 22 -1.56 4.01 12.74
CA VAL A 22 -2.39 3.76 11.55
C VAL A 22 -3.61 4.67 11.51
N LEU A 23 -4.37 4.79 12.61
CA LEU A 23 -5.53 5.68 12.67
C LEU A 23 -5.17 7.16 12.40
N PRO A 24 -4.15 7.76 13.03
CA PRO A 24 -3.71 9.12 12.69
C PRO A 24 -3.35 9.29 11.21
N MET A 25 -2.70 8.31 10.59
CA MET A 25 -2.36 8.35 9.16
C MET A 25 -3.61 8.29 8.27
N ILE A 26 -4.58 7.43 8.62
CA ILE A 26 -5.86 7.35 7.89
C ILE A 26 -6.56 8.70 7.94
N GLU A 27 -6.68 9.32 9.11
CA GLU A 27 -7.36 10.61 9.27
C GLU A 27 -6.63 11.74 8.54
N TYR A 28 -5.29 11.76 8.57
CA TYR A 28 -4.50 12.68 7.76
C TYR A 28 -4.83 12.51 6.27
N LEU A 29 -4.73 11.30 5.72
CA LEU A 29 -4.96 11.07 4.29
C LEU A 29 -6.40 11.40 3.86
N LYS A 30 -7.40 11.04 4.67
CA LYS A 30 -8.81 11.44 4.44
C LYS A 30 -8.97 12.96 4.38
N SER A 31 -8.28 13.71 5.24
CA SER A 31 -8.35 15.18 5.24
C SER A 31 -7.80 15.83 3.98
N TYR A 32 -6.95 15.13 3.23
CA TYR A 32 -6.43 15.53 1.91
C TYR A 32 -7.19 14.89 0.73
N GLY A 33 -8.33 14.24 0.99
CA GLY A 33 -9.19 13.70 -0.07
C GLY A 33 -8.76 12.35 -0.63
N VAL A 34 -7.88 11.61 0.05
CA VAL A 34 -7.52 10.25 -0.38
C VAL A 34 -8.72 9.32 -0.27
N HIS A 35 -8.96 8.54 -1.33
CA HIS A 35 -10.04 7.57 -1.41
C HIS A 35 -9.59 6.22 -0.84
N PHE A 36 -10.33 5.71 0.15
CA PHE A 36 -10.12 4.39 0.72
C PHE A 36 -11.22 3.45 0.24
N GLU A 37 -10.84 2.39 -0.45
CA GLU A 37 -11.75 1.33 -0.87
C GLU A 37 -11.54 0.07 -0.03
N TYR A 38 -12.57 -0.33 0.69
CA TYR A 38 -12.62 -1.55 1.49
C TYR A 38 -13.43 -2.63 0.77
N GLY A 39 -13.23 -3.90 1.13
CA GLY A 39 -13.94 -5.02 0.50
C GLY A 39 -13.53 -5.26 -0.96
N VAL A 40 -12.36 -4.75 -1.35
CA VAL A 40 -11.75 -4.96 -2.67
C VAL A 40 -10.54 -5.86 -2.50
N GLN A 41 -10.56 -7.00 -3.18
CA GLN A 41 -9.40 -7.87 -3.34
C GLN A 41 -8.82 -7.64 -4.73
N VAL A 42 -7.52 -7.35 -4.81
CA VAL A 42 -6.80 -7.29 -6.08
C VAL A 42 -6.31 -8.70 -6.42
N ASP A 43 -6.90 -9.32 -7.42
CA ASP A 43 -6.59 -10.70 -7.81
C ASP A 43 -5.38 -10.75 -8.75
N ASN A 44 -5.19 -9.74 -9.60
CA ASN A 44 -4.05 -9.67 -10.51
C ASN A 44 -3.78 -8.24 -11.02
N ILE A 45 -2.58 -8.04 -11.55
CA ILE A 45 -2.19 -6.86 -12.33
C ILE A 45 -1.75 -7.36 -13.71
N LEU A 46 -2.48 -6.97 -14.75
CA LEU A 46 -2.05 -7.24 -16.13
C LEU A 46 -0.92 -6.28 -16.48
N VAL A 47 0.25 -6.85 -16.81
CA VAL A 47 1.46 -6.10 -17.09
C VAL A 47 1.96 -6.42 -18.49
N ASP A 48 2.05 -5.41 -19.33
CA ASP A 48 2.79 -5.50 -20.59
C ASP A 48 4.28 -5.49 -20.27
N SER A 49 4.95 -6.61 -20.50
CA SER A 49 6.40 -6.74 -20.30
C SER A 49 7.09 -6.91 -21.64
N THR A 50 7.88 -5.91 -22.01
CA THR A 50 8.85 -5.99 -23.12
C THR A 50 10.25 -6.20 -22.54
N SER A 51 11.26 -6.33 -23.41
CA SER A 51 12.67 -6.43 -22.97
C SER A 51 13.18 -5.17 -22.26
N SER A 52 12.59 -4.00 -22.51
CA SER A 52 13.07 -2.71 -22.00
C SER A 52 12.11 -2.03 -21.01
N LYS A 53 10.84 -2.47 -20.93
CA LYS A 53 9.83 -1.81 -20.10
C LYS A 53 8.77 -2.77 -19.59
N LYS A 54 8.29 -2.53 -18.38
CA LYS A 54 7.08 -3.13 -17.79
C LYS A 54 6.05 -2.03 -17.56
N ILE A 55 4.83 -2.22 -18.02
CA ILE A 55 3.74 -1.25 -17.87
C ILE A 55 2.53 -1.99 -17.31
N ALA A 56 2.04 -1.56 -16.14
CA ALA A 56 0.75 -2.02 -15.63
C ALA A 56 -0.38 -1.46 -16.51
N ARG A 57 -1.31 -2.32 -16.92
CA ARG A 57 -2.39 -1.97 -17.85
C ARG A 57 -3.77 -2.09 -17.23
N GLU A 58 -3.94 -3.02 -16.30
CA GLU A 58 -5.24 -3.27 -15.72
C GLU A 58 -5.09 -3.94 -14.36
N LEU A 59 -5.92 -3.54 -13.39
CA LEU A 59 -6.13 -4.28 -12.15
C LEU A 59 -7.34 -5.17 -12.34
N LEU A 60 -7.19 -6.47 -12.11
CA LEU A 60 -8.32 -7.39 -11.98
C LEU A 60 -8.68 -7.48 -10.50
N ILE A 61 -9.92 -7.14 -10.17
CA ILE A 61 -10.36 -7.02 -8.78
C ILE A 61 -11.64 -7.82 -8.53
N ASN A 62 -11.81 -8.26 -7.29
CA ASN A 62 -13.08 -8.70 -6.75
C ASN A 62 -13.56 -7.67 -5.72
N LYS A 63 -14.66 -6.98 -6.03
CA LYS A 63 -15.29 -6.00 -5.16
C LYS A 63 -16.59 -6.57 -4.62
N ASN A 64 -16.59 -6.91 -3.33
CA ASN A 64 -17.75 -7.50 -2.64
C ASN A 64 -18.35 -8.73 -3.35
N GLY A 65 -17.51 -9.64 -3.84
CA GLY A 65 -17.91 -10.86 -4.55
C GLY A 65 -18.10 -10.69 -6.05
N LYS A 66 -18.03 -9.46 -6.58
CA LYS A 66 -18.19 -9.18 -8.01
C LYS A 66 -16.83 -8.92 -8.67
N THR A 67 -16.56 -9.64 -9.74
CA THR A 67 -15.37 -9.40 -10.57
C THR A 67 -15.53 -8.12 -11.37
N GLU A 68 -14.56 -7.24 -11.26
CA GLU A 68 -14.45 -5.96 -11.98
C GLU A 68 -13.01 -5.76 -12.45
N SER A 69 -12.80 -4.79 -13.34
CA SER A 69 -11.47 -4.40 -13.78
C SER A 69 -11.30 -2.89 -13.81
N ILE A 70 -10.07 -2.45 -13.54
CA ILE A 70 -9.68 -1.04 -13.52
C ILE A 70 -8.59 -0.85 -14.58
N PRO A 71 -8.89 -0.23 -15.74
CA PRO A 71 -7.89 0.06 -16.76
C PRO A 71 -6.93 1.17 -16.27
N LEU A 72 -5.67 1.05 -16.66
CA LEU A 72 -4.58 1.96 -16.27
C LEU A 72 -3.91 2.58 -17.51
N THR A 73 -3.59 3.85 -17.39
CA THR A 73 -2.77 4.60 -18.33
C THR A 73 -1.30 4.63 -17.89
N LEU A 74 -0.44 5.33 -18.63
CA LEU A 74 0.97 5.49 -18.25
C LEU A 74 1.17 6.41 -17.04
N ASP A 75 0.20 7.27 -16.74
CA ASP A 75 0.27 8.25 -15.66
C ASP A 75 -0.30 7.68 -14.34
N ASP A 76 -0.95 6.52 -14.40
CA ASP A 76 -1.49 5.83 -13.24
C ASP A 76 -0.41 4.97 -12.57
N LEU A 77 0.02 5.38 -11.38
CA LEU A 77 1.06 4.68 -10.62
C LEU A 77 0.44 3.64 -9.69
N VAL A 78 0.88 2.39 -9.83
CA VAL A 78 0.47 1.28 -8.97
C VAL A 78 1.59 0.91 -8.02
N PHE A 79 1.35 1.10 -6.73
CA PHE A 79 2.27 0.68 -5.66
C PHE A 79 1.75 -0.63 -5.04
N VAL A 80 2.56 -1.68 -5.13
CA VAL A 80 2.19 -3.01 -4.64
C VAL A 80 3.02 -3.35 -3.40
N THR A 81 2.34 -3.67 -2.30
CA THR A 81 2.99 -4.29 -1.15
C THR A 81 2.98 -5.80 -1.37
N ASN A 82 4.06 -6.32 -1.93
CA ASN A 82 4.23 -7.76 -2.14
C ASN A 82 4.47 -8.46 -0.79
N GLY A 83 3.77 -9.56 -0.55
CA GLY A 83 3.97 -10.43 0.62
C GLY A 83 5.29 -11.21 0.56
#